data_AF-A0A832AA30-F1
#
_entry.id   AF-A0A832AA30-F1
#
_cell.length_a   1.000
_cell.length_b   1.000
_cell.length_c   1.000
_cell.angle_alpha   90.00
_cell.angle_beta   90.00
_cell.angle_gamma   90.00
#
_symmetry.space_group_name_H-M   'P 1'
#
loop_
_entity.id
_entity.type
_entity.pdbx_description
1 polymer ?
#
loop_
_entity_poly.entity_id
_entity_poly.type
_entity_poly.pdbx_seq_one_letter_code
_entity_poly.pdbx_strand_id
1 'polypeptide(L)'
;MQRSVEEIKARCTCVLNNKSIVALVEASSSPSAAYEMVFAETKDISKAKAGRWLAVLRRDYPAEYRKLVPIKPSHVSNNTAQTEKEEKSCNAKRES
;
A
#
# COMPACT_ATOMS: atom_id res chain seq x y z
N MET A 1 -2.85 -22.05 -4.63
CA MET A 1 -3.92 -21.27 -5.30
C MET A 1 -3.39 -19.86 -5.53
N GLN A 2 -3.00 -19.52 -6.76
CA GLN A 2 -2.73 -18.14 -7.12
C GLN A 2 -4.08 -17.41 -7.16
N ARG A 3 -4.22 -16.35 -6.38
CA ARG A 3 -5.44 -15.54 -6.39
C ARG A 3 -5.38 -14.63 -7.61
N SER A 4 -6.33 -14.75 -8.51
CA SER A 4 -6.37 -13.93 -9.72
C SER A 4 -6.50 -12.45 -9.35
N VAL A 5 -5.82 -11.59 -10.11
CA VAL A 5 -5.85 -10.14 -9.93
C VAL A 5 -7.29 -9.64 -9.87
N GLU A 6 -8.15 -10.10 -10.78
CA GLU A 6 -9.57 -9.72 -10.84
C GLU A 6 -10.33 -10.04 -9.55
N GLU A 7 -10.04 -11.19 -8.93
CA GLU A 7 -10.66 -11.59 -7.67
C GLU A 7 -10.21 -10.69 -6.51
N ILE A 8 -8.94 -10.28 -6.50
CA ILE A 8 -8.41 -9.32 -5.53
C ILE A 8 -9.05 -7.95 -5.75
N LYS A 9 -9.19 -7.50 -7.01
CA LYS A 9 -9.86 -6.25 -7.36
C LYS A 9 -11.32 -6.24 -6.90
N ALA A 10 -12.05 -7.33 -7.17
CA ALA A 10 -13.43 -7.48 -6.74
C ALA A 10 -13.60 -7.34 -5.21
N ARG A 11 -12.64 -7.84 -4.43
CA ARG A 11 -12.60 -7.66 -2.97
C ARG A 11 -12.22 -6.24 -2.54
N CYS A 12 -11.51 -5.49 -3.36
CA CYS A 12 -11.16 -4.09 -3.10
C CYS A 12 -12.27 -3.12 -3.49
N THR A 13 -13.28 -3.52 -4.28
CA THR A 13 -14.34 -2.64 -4.81
C THR A 13 -15.04 -1.80 -3.73
N CYS A 14 -15.24 -2.37 -2.53
CA CYS A 14 -15.87 -1.67 -1.41
C CYS A 14 -15.06 -0.48 -0.87
N VAL A 15 -13.75 -0.46 -1.10
CA VAL A 15 -12.84 0.60 -0.62
C VAL A 15 -12.28 1.48 -1.74
N LEU A 16 -12.30 0.99 -2.99
CA LEU A 16 -11.79 1.72 -4.16
C LEU A 16 -12.51 3.05 -4.39
N ASN A 17 -13.80 3.14 -4.05
CA ASN A 17 -14.56 4.38 -4.18
C ASN A 17 -14.33 5.37 -3.01
N ASN A 18 -13.65 4.94 -1.95
CA ASN A 18 -13.42 5.73 -0.73
C ASN A 18 -11.97 6.22 -0.67
N LYS A 19 -11.72 7.42 -1.18
CA LYS A 19 -10.38 8.03 -1.24
C LYS A 19 -9.68 8.10 0.12
N SER A 20 -10.41 8.34 1.21
CA SER A 20 -9.84 8.34 2.56
C SER A 20 -9.25 6.98 2.95
N ILE A 21 -9.93 5.89 2.57
CA ILE A 21 -9.44 4.53 2.85
C ILE A 21 -8.23 4.22 1.98
N VAL A 22 -8.27 4.61 0.70
CA VAL A 22 -7.12 4.43 -0.19
C VAL A 22 -5.88 5.16 0.34
N ALA A 23 -6.03 6.40 0.82
CA ALA A 23 -4.94 7.16 1.42
C ALA A 23 -4.37 6.51 2.69
N LEU A 24 -5.23 5.95 3.56
CA LEU A 24 -4.78 5.18 4.74
C LEU A 24 -3.98 3.94 4.33
N VAL A 25 -4.43 3.24 3.29
CA VAL A 25 -3.72 2.07 2.75
C VAL A 25 -2.40 2.47 2.09
N GLU A 26 -2.34 3.63 1.43
CA GLU A 26 -1.10 4.17 0.85
C GLU A 26 -0.08 4.54 1.94
N ALA A 27 -0.52 5.19 3.01
CA ALA A 27 0.31 5.54 4.16
C ALA A 27 0.79 4.29 4.93
N SER A 28 0.05 3.19 4.82
CA SER A 28 0.42 1.94 5.45
C SER A 28 1.61 1.25 4.75
N SER A 29 2.53 0.74 5.56
CA SER A 29 3.68 -0.03 5.08
C SER A 29 3.41 -1.54 4.98
N SER A 30 2.35 -2.06 5.62
CA SER A 30 2.08 -3.50 5.66
C SER A 30 0.57 -3.82 5.53
N PRO A 31 0.20 -5.00 5.00
CA PRO A 31 -1.21 -5.39 4.90
C PRO A 31 -1.92 -5.44 6.26
N SER A 32 -1.19 -5.79 7.33
CA SER A 32 -1.73 -5.79 8.69
C SER A 32 -1.97 -4.38 9.21
N ALA A 33 -1.02 -3.46 9.03
CA ALA A 33 -1.21 -2.06 9.41
C ALA A 33 -2.34 -1.41 8.58
N ALA A 34 -2.48 -1.77 7.30
CA ALA A 34 -3.57 -1.27 6.46
C ALA A 34 -4.94 -1.71 6.99
N TYR A 35 -5.05 -2.94 7.51
CA TYR A 35 -6.26 -3.40 8.17
C TYR A 35 -6.58 -2.56 9.41
N GLU A 36 -5.60 -2.38 10.30
CA GLU A 36 -5.79 -1.66 11.57
C GLU A 36 -6.15 -0.19 11.34
N MET A 37 -5.46 0.50 10.42
CA MET A 37 -5.74 1.90 10.09
C MET A 37 -7.14 2.08 9.51
N VAL A 38 -7.57 1.20 8.61
CA VAL A 38 -8.92 1.29 8.02
C VAL A 38 -9.98 0.91 9.04
N PHE A 39 -9.73 -0.10 9.88
CA PHE A 39 -10.65 -0.47 10.94
C PHE A 39 -10.81 0.63 12.00
N ALA A 40 -9.72 1.29 12.39
CA ALA A 40 -9.74 2.39 13.33
C ALA A 40 -10.59 3.56 12.82
N GLU A 41 -10.51 3.86 11.52
CA GLU A 41 -11.28 4.93 10.86
C GLU A 41 -12.75 4.56 10.67
N THR A 42 -13.04 3.40 10.06
CA THR A 42 -14.40 3.08 9.62
C THR A 42 -15.19 2.24 10.59
N LYS A 43 -14.52 1.61 11.57
CA LYS A 43 -15.06 0.56 12.47
C LYS A 43 -15.83 -0.54 11.74
N ASP A 44 -15.44 -0.80 10.50
CA ASP A 44 -16.11 -1.74 9.59
C ASP A 44 -15.12 -2.82 9.16
N ILE A 45 -15.40 -4.06 9.56
CA ILE A 45 -14.53 -5.21 9.31
C ILE A 45 -14.42 -5.52 7.82
N SER A 46 -15.50 -5.33 7.06
CA SER A 46 -15.51 -5.59 5.61
C SER A 46 -14.59 -4.60 4.88
N LYS A 47 -14.66 -3.32 5.25
CA LYS A 47 -13.76 -2.28 4.72
C LYS A 47 -12.31 -2.52 5.16
N ALA A 48 -12.07 -2.91 6.40
CA ALA A 48 -10.73 -3.22 6.89
C ALA A 48 -10.10 -4.41 6.14
N LYS A 49 -10.87 -5.49 5.92
CA LYS A 49 -10.44 -6.63 5.08
C LYS A 49 -10.12 -6.18 3.66
N ALA A 50 -10.98 -5.37 3.04
CA ALA A 50 -10.75 -4.84 1.71
C ALA A 50 -9.50 -3.94 1.64
N GLY A 51 -9.24 -3.12 2.65
CA GLY A 51 -8.01 -2.33 2.78
C GLY A 51 -6.74 -3.19 2.85
N ARG A 52 -6.79 -4.30 3.60
CA ARG A 52 -5.71 -5.30 3.61
C ARG A 52 -5.45 -5.90 2.23
N TRP A 53 -6.50 -6.25 1.50
CA TRP A 53 -6.38 -6.77 0.12
C TRP A 53 -5.80 -5.75 -0.84
N LEU A 54 -6.16 -4.48 -0.68
CA LEU A 54 -5.65 -3.38 -1.48
C LEU A 54 -4.13 -3.20 -1.25
N ALA A 55 -3.65 -3.34 -0.01
CA ALA A 55 -2.22 -3.34 0.29
C ALA A 55 -1.48 -4.55 -0.32
N VAL A 56 -2.10 -5.74 -0.34
CA VAL A 56 -1.55 -6.92 -1.02
C VAL A 56 -1.48 -6.69 -2.54
N LEU A 57 -2.54 -6.13 -3.13
CA LEU A 57 -2.55 -5.79 -4.56
C LEU A 57 -1.43 -4.80 -4.90
N ARG A 58 -1.18 -3.79 -4.06
CA ARG A 58 -0.06 -2.85 -4.22
C ARG A 58 1.30 -3.56 -4.23
N ARG A 59 1.47 -4.56 -3.36
CA ARG A 59 2.72 -5.30 -3.17
C ARG A 59 2.99 -6.30 -4.30
N ASP A 60 2.01 -7.14 -4.61
CA ASP A 60 2.15 -8.25 -5.55
C ASP A 60 1.86 -7.82 -7.01
N TYR A 61 1.01 -6.82 -7.22
CA TYR A 61 0.57 -6.35 -8.55
C TYR A 61 0.56 -4.82 -8.66
N PRO A 62 1.73 -4.15 -8.52
CA PRO A 62 1.81 -2.69 -8.49
C PRO A 62 1.28 -2.00 -9.76
N ALA A 63 1.41 -2.64 -10.94
CA ALA A 63 0.87 -2.11 -12.20
C ALA A 63 -0.67 -2.05 -12.18
N GLU A 64 -1.31 -3.07 -11.63
CA GLU A 64 -2.77 -3.15 -11.56
C GLU A 64 -3.33 -2.24 -10.46
N TYR A 65 -2.59 -2.09 -9.35
CA TYR A 65 -2.89 -1.11 -8.32
C TYR A 65 -2.91 0.32 -8.88
N ARG A 66 -1.90 0.72 -9.66
CA ARG A 66 -1.82 2.06 -10.27
C ARG A 66 -2.95 2.38 -11.26
N LYS A 67 -3.53 1.36 -11.90
CA LYS A 67 -4.71 1.54 -12.77
C LYS A 67 -5.98 1.85 -11.97
N LEU A 68 -6.06 1.36 -10.74
CA LEU A 68 -7.22 1.51 -9.86
C LEU A 68 -7.15 2.75 -8.98
N VAL A 69 -5.96 3.04 -8.47
CA VAL A 69 -5.66 4.25 -7.72
C VAL A 69 -4.83 5.10 -8.67
N PRO A 70 -5.45 6.05 -9.40
CA PRO A 70 -4.70 7.02 -10.18
C PRO A 70 -3.96 7.90 -9.17
N ILE A 71 -2.75 7.46 -8.81
CA ILE A 71 -1.75 8.29 -8.20
C ILE A 71 -1.58 9.40 -9.21
N LYS A 72 -1.94 10.65 -8.85
CA LYS A 72 -1.59 11.78 -9.69
C LYS A 72 -0.11 11.61 -9.99
N PRO A 73 0.31 11.52 -11.27
CA PRO A 73 1.71 11.70 -11.56
C PRO A 73 1.99 13.13 -11.10
N SER A 74 2.57 13.27 -9.90
CA SER A 74 3.35 14.46 -9.59
C SER A 74 4.34 14.50 -10.74
N HIS A 75 4.10 15.45 -11.62
CA HIS A 75 4.94 15.76 -12.76
C HIS A 75 6.32 16.13 -12.20
N VAL A 76 7.14 15.14 -11.87
CA VAL A 76 8.56 15.31 -11.62
C VAL A 76 9.23 15.27 -12.98
N SER A 77 9.01 16.35 -13.72
CA SER A 77 10.06 16.86 -14.59
C SER A 77 10.99 17.64 -13.67
N ASN A 78 12.01 16.95 -13.17
CA ASN A 78 13.29 17.61 -13.00
C ASN A 78 14.36 16.61 -13.35
N ASN A 79 14.93 16.85 -14.53
CA ASN A 79 16.25 16.37 -14.90
C ASN A 79 17.22 16.58 -13.73
N THR A 80 18.14 15.64 -13.60
CA THR A 80 19.58 15.86 -13.32
C THR A 80 20.12 15.08 -12.12
N ALA A 81 21.08 14.22 -12.47
CA ALA A 81 22.26 13.77 -11.74
C ALA A 81 22.15 12.71 -10.64
N GLN A 82 22.89 11.63 -10.92
CA GLN A 82 23.62 10.75 -10.00
C GLN A 82 23.91 11.34 -8.62
N THR A 83 23.91 10.49 -7.60
CA THR A 83 25.11 10.23 -6.79
C THR A 83 24.90 8.97 -5.96
N GLU A 84 25.90 8.09 -6.04
CA GLU A 84 26.11 6.90 -5.24
C GLU A 84 26.11 7.18 -3.72
N LYS A 85 25.64 6.20 -2.93
CA LYS A 85 26.22 5.78 -1.63
C LYS A 85 25.36 4.62 -1.10
N GLU A 86 25.79 3.38 -1.29
CA GLU A 86 26.76 2.67 -0.44
C GLU A 86 26.28 2.56 1.02
N GLU A 87 26.00 1.30 1.38
CA GLU A 87 26.19 0.63 2.66
C GLU A 87 26.22 1.47 3.96
N LYS A 88 25.35 1.06 4.90
CA LYS A 88 25.77 0.93 6.29
C LYS A 88 24.95 -0.11 7.06
N SER A 89 25.58 -1.26 7.26
CA SER A 89 25.38 -2.11 8.42
C SER A 89 25.73 -1.35 9.71
N CYS A 90 24.87 -1.43 10.74
CA CYS A 90 25.27 -1.38 12.15
C CYS A 90 24.13 -1.96 13.01
N ASN A 91 24.32 -3.14 13.59
CA ASN A 91 24.81 -3.35 14.96
C ASN A 91 23.77 -2.97 16.03
N ALA A 92 22.97 -3.95 16.46
CA ALA A 92 22.30 -3.92 17.76
C ALA A 92 23.25 -4.58 18.75
N LYS A 93 23.91 -3.76 19.58
CA LYS A 93 24.70 -4.18 20.74
C LYS A 93 23.98 -3.71 22.00
N ARG A 94 24.11 -4.52 23.07
CA ARG A 94 23.88 -4.25 24.50
C ARG A 94 22.46 -4.53 25.01
N GLU A 95 22.21 -5.06 26.21
CA GLU A 95 22.97 -5.42 27.43
C GLU A 95 21.99 -6.32 28.24
N SER A 96 22.36 -7.30 29.06
CA SER A 96 23.08 -7.22 30.33
C SER A 96 23.46 -8.64 30.81
#